data_AF-A0A9D1SB00-F1
#
_entry.id   AF-A0A9D1SB00-F1
#
_cell.length_a   1.000
_cell.length_b   1.000
_cell.length_c   1.000
_cell.angle_alpha   90.00
_cell.angle_beta   90.00
_cell.angle_gamma   90.00
#
_symmetry.space_group_name_H-M   'P 1'
#
loop_
_entity.id
_entity.type
_entity.pdbx_description
1 polymer ?
#
loop_
_entity_poly.entity_id
_entity_poly.type
_entity_poly.pdbx_seq_one_letter_code
_entity_poly.pdbx_strand_id
1 'polypeptide(L)'
;MDIWTLLTILTLACFVGYFVVWGVTPALHSPLMSVSNAISGIVIVGALITAGISEFNNSKTMGLIAVFLAAINIFGGFAVSHRMLLMFKKKKIKNSENK
;
A
#
# COMPACT_ATOMS: atom_id res chain seq x y z
N MET A 1 -21.95 -7.11 11.06
CA MET A 1 -21.04 -6.38 11.95
C MET A 1 -21.81 -5.19 12.49
N ASP A 2 -22.05 -5.21 13.79
CA ASP A 2 -22.59 -4.10 14.57
C ASP A 2 -21.55 -2.99 14.77
N ILE A 3 -22.01 -1.79 15.12
CA ILE A 3 -21.12 -0.62 15.29
C ILE A 3 -20.05 -0.84 16.38
N TRP A 4 -20.39 -1.59 17.43
CA TRP A 4 -19.47 -1.89 18.52
C TRP A 4 -18.33 -2.80 18.04
N THR A 5 -18.63 -3.84 17.24
CA THR A 5 -17.57 -4.67 16.64
C THR A 5 -16.68 -3.91 15.66
N LEU A 6 -17.22 -2.99 14.87
CA LEU A 6 -16.40 -2.14 13.99
C LEU A 6 -15.45 -1.24 14.79
N LEU A 7 -15.93 -0.68 15.90
CA LEU A 7 -15.15 0.18 16.76
C LEU A 7 -14.05 -0.60 17.50
N THR A 8 -14.35 -1.81 17.99
CA THR A 8 -13.32 -2.66 18.60
C THR A 8 -12.25 -3.08 17.59
N ILE A 9 -12.64 -3.44 16.36
CA ILE A 9 -11.69 -3.76 15.27
C ILE A 9 -10.81 -2.54 14.96
N LEU A 10 -11.39 -1.35 14.84
CA LEU A 10 -10.65 -0.12 14.59
C LEU A 10 -9.63 0.16 15.69
N THR A 11 -10.05 0.11 16.95
CA THR A 11 -9.16 0.35 18.10
C THR A 11 -8.03 -0.67 18.16
N LEU A 12 -8.32 -1.97 18.01
CA LEU A 12 -7.29 -3.01 17.99
C LEU A 12 -6.33 -2.83 16.81
N ALA A 13 -6.83 -2.50 15.62
CA ALA A 13 -6.00 -2.26 14.44
C ALA A 13 -5.04 -1.08 14.63
N CYS A 14 -5.48 0.01 15.27
CA CYS A 14 -4.61 1.14 15.63
C CYS A 14 -3.52 0.72 16.63
N PHE A 15 -3.86 -0.05 17.65
CA PHE A 15 -2.90 -0.59 18.62
C PHE A 15 -1.84 -1.46 17.92
N VAL A 16 -2.26 -2.40 17.07
CA VAL A 16 -1.36 -3.25 16.30
C VAL A 16 -0.45 -2.40 15.40
N GLY A 17 -1.02 -1.42 14.67
CA GLY A 17 -0.25 -0.54 13.79
C GLY A 17 0.86 0.23 14.52
N TYR A 18 0.57 0.74 15.72
CA TYR A 18 1.55 1.42 16.56
C TYR A 18 2.74 0.50 16.92
N PHE A 19 2.46 -0.70 17.46
CA PHE A 19 3.51 -1.63 17.85
C PHE A 19 4.31 -2.19 16.66
N VAL A 20 3.68 -2.35 15.50
CA VAL A 20 4.35 -2.79 14.26
C VAL A 20 5.37 -1.76 13.78
N VAL A 21 5.04 -0.46 13.87
CA VAL A 21 5.92 0.62 13.39
C VAL A 21 6.97 1.02 14.42
N TRP A 22 6.72 0.85 15.71
CA TRP A 22 7.62 1.30 16.79
C TRP A 22 9.04 0.72 16.72
N GLY A 23 9.19 -0.54 16.27
CA GLY A 23 10.47 -1.25 16.26
C GLY A 23 11.30 -1.15 14.97
N VAL A 24 10.91 -0.30 14.02
CA VAL A 24 11.61 -0.23 12.72
C VAL A 24 12.99 0.43 12.86
N THR A 25 13.96 -0.06 12.09
CA THR A 25 15.31 0.52 12.08
C THR A 25 15.27 1.92 11.47
N PRO A 26 15.99 2.93 12.01
CA PRO A 26 15.89 4.33 11.53
C PRO A 26 16.15 4.50 10.02
N ALA A 27 17.04 3.69 9.46
CA ALA A 27 17.35 3.71 8.03
C ALA A 27 16.15 3.30 7.14
N LEU A 28 15.15 2.61 7.69
CA LEU A 28 13.97 2.15 6.96
C LEU A 28 12.77 3.09 7.07
N HIS A 29 12.84 4.24 7.77
CA HIS A 29 11.69 5.16 7.86
C HIS A 29 11.23 5.68 6.49
N SER A 30 12.14 6.05 5.59
CA SER A 30 11.78 6.50 4.25
C SER A 30 11.19 5.37 3.37
N PRO A 31 11.78 4.15 3.32
CA PRO A 31 11.12 2.99 2.72
C PRO A 31 9.75 2.67 3.33
N LEU A 32 9.62 2.75 4.66
CA LEU A 32 8.36 2.47 5.36
C LEU A 32 7.27 3.47 4.97
N MET A 33 7.61 4.75 4.86
CA MET A 33 6.70 5.79 4.38
C MET A 33 6.24 5.53 2.94
N SER A 34 7.12 5.03 2.08
CA SER A 34 6.75 4.63 0.71
C SER A 34 5.81 3.41 0.70
N VAL A 35 6.05 2.43 1.57
CA VAL A 35 5.20 1.23 1.69
C VAL A 35 3.83 1.57 2.26
N SER A 36 3.73 2.42 3.27
CA SER A 36 2.43 2.82 3.83
C SER A 36 1.58 3.59 2.80
N ASN A 37 2.21 4.38 1.93
CA ASN A 37 1.55 4.99 0.78
C ASN A 37 1.00 3.93 -0.20
N ALA A 38 1.75 2.87 -0.49
CA ALA A 38 1.26 1.77 -1.34
C ALA A 38 0.09 1.00 -0.70
N ILE A 39 0.14 0.77 0.63
CA ILE A 39 -0.93 0.09 1.39
C ILE A 39 -2.22 0.91 1.42
N SER A 40 -2.13 2.24 1.43
CA SER A 40 -3.30 3.13 1.33
C SER A 40 -4.12 2.90 0.05
N GLY A 41 -3.54 2.25 -0.96
CA GLY A 41 -4.23 1.80 -2.18
C GLY A 41 -5.41 0.84 -1.95
N ILE A 42 -5.65 0.38 -0.71
CA ILE A 42 -6.83 -0.42 -0.33
C ILE A 42 -8.17 0.22 -0.75
N VAL A 43 -8.19 1.54 -0.99
CA VAL A 43 -9.32 2.27 -1.57
C VAL A 43 -9.82 1.64 -2.89
N ILE A 44 -8.98 0.88 -3.60
CA ILE A 44 -9.38 0.10 -4.78
C ILE A 44 -10.58 -0.82 -4.53
N VAL A 45 -10.74 -1.36 -3.32
CA VAL A 45 -11.88 -2.22 -2.97
C VAL A 45 -13.20 -1.45 -3.09
N GLY A 46 -13.26 -0.24 -2.53
CA GLY A 46 -14.43 0.63 -2.66
C GLY A 46 -14.67 1.09 -4.10
N ALA A 47 -13.59 1.37 -4.82
CA ALA A 47 -13.66 1.77 -6.23
C ALA A 47 -14.24 0.65 -7.11
N LEU A 48 -13.82 -0.60 -6.90
CA LEU A 48 -14.33 -1.77 -7.63
C LEU A 48 -15.81 -2.03 -7.34
N ILE A 49 -16.23 -1.93 -6.07
CA ILE A 49 -17.66 -2.04 -5.70
C ILE A 49 -18.49 -0.98 -6.44
N THR A 50 -17.97 0.25 -6.52
CA THR A 50 -18.65 1.36 -7.18
C THR A 50 -18.64 1.24 -8.72
N ALA A 51 -17.54 0.74 -9.30
CA ALA A 51 -17.45 0.50 -10.75
C ALA A 51 -18.33 -0.69 -11.20
N GLY A 52 -18.58 -1.65 -10.30
CA GLY A 52 -19.36 -2.86 -10.55
C GLY A 52 -20.89 -2.66 -10.53
N ILE A 53 -21.38 -1.45 -10.25
CA ILE A 53 -22.82 -1.16 -10.24
C ILE A 53 -23.41 -1.37 -11.64
N SER A 54 -24.57 -2.03 -11.74
CA SER A 54 -25.15 -2.43 -13.03
C SER A 54 -25.63 -1.24 -13.85
N GLU A 55 -26.22 -0.23 -13.21
CA GLU A 55 -26.73 0.97 -13.89
C GLU A 55 -25.62 1.91 -14.32
N PHE A 56 -25.75 2.44 -15.54
CA PHE A 56 -24.80 3.39 -16.12
C PHE A 56 -25.10 4.81 -15.63
N ASN A 57 -24.72 5.09 -14.38
CA ASN A 57 -24.90 6.39 -13.72
C ASN A 57 -23.55 7.10 -13.51
N ASN A 58 -23.59 8.38 -13.12
CA ASN A 58 -22.39 9.18 -12.80
C ASN A 58 -21.46 8.47 -11.80
N SER A 59 -22.03 7.71 -10.86
CA SER A 59 -21.28 6.92 -9.87
C SER A 59 -20.40 5.85 -10.51
N LYS A 60 -20.85 5.20 -11.60
CA LYS A 60 -20.08 4.17 -12.29
C LYS A 60 -18.86 4.76 -13.00
N THR A 61 -19.05 5.91 -13.66
CA THR A 61 -17.95 6.66 -14.29
C THR A 61 -16.92 7.11 -13.25
N MET A 62 -17.37 7.62 -12.10
CA MET A 62 -16.49 7.97 -10.99
C MET A 62 -15.78 6.75 -10.40
N GLY A 63 -16.47 5.60 -10.30
CA GLY A 63 -15.88 4.33 -9.88
C GLY A 63 -14.74 3.89 -10.80
N LEU A 64 -14.92 4.00 -12.12
CA LEU A 64 -13.86 3.68 -13.09
C LEU A 64 -12.64 4.60 -12.96
N ILE A 65 -12.86 5.90 -12.79
CA ILE A 65 -11.77 6.87 -12.54
C ILE A 65 -11.07 6.55 -11.21
N ALA A 66 -11.83 6.22 -10.16
CA ALA A 66 -11.29 5.84 -8.86
C ALA A 66 -10.45 4.55 -8.94
N VAL A 67 -10.87 3.55 -9.72
CA VAL A 67 -10.08 2.33 -9.96
C VAL A 67 -8.75 2.67 -10.64
N PHE A 68 -8.77 3.54 -11.66
CA PHE A 68 -7.56 3.98 -12.36
C PHE A 68 -6.59 4.71 -11.42
N LEU A 69 -7.08 5.66 -10.63
CA LEU A 69 -6.27 6.39 -9.65
C LEU A 69 -5.73 5.48 -8.54
N ALA A 70 -6.54 4.55 -8.04
CA ALA A 70 -6.12 3.58 -7.04
C ALA A 70 -5.03 2.64 -7.60
N ALA A 71 -5.15 2.21 -8.86
CA ALA A 71 -4.13 1.43 -9.52
C ALA A 71 -2.79 2.20 -9.58
N ILE A 72 -2.80 3.48 -9.96
CA ILE A 72 -1.58 4.32 -9.96
C ILE A 72 -0.94 4.37 -8.56
N ASN A 73 -1.72 4.55 -7.50
CA ASN A 73 -1.21 4.57 -6.13
C ASN A 73 -0.56 3.24 -5.74
N ILE A 74 -1.21 2.10 -6.04
CA ILE A 74 -0.68 0.76 -5.76
C ILE A 74 0.61 0.51 -6.55
N PHE A 75 0.56 0.62 -7.88
CA PHE A 75 1.70 0.31 -8.74
C PHE A 75 2.86 1.27 -8.49
N GLY A 76 2.59 2.57 -8.41
CA GLY A 76 3.60 3.58 -8.12
C GLY A 76 4.24 3.41 -6.74
N GLY A 77 3.40 3.21 -5.72
CA GLY A 77 3.86 3.00 -4.34
C GLY A 77 4.74 1.76 -4.20
N PHE A 78 4.33 0.62 -4.76
CA PHE A 78 5.13 -0.61 -4.68
C PHE A 78 6.39 -0.56 -5.56
N ALA A 79 6.35 0.06 -6.74
CA ALA A 79 7.52 0.20 -7.61
C ALA A 79 8.62 1.05 -6.95
N VAL A 80 8.25 2.16 -6.31
CA VAL A 80 9.18 3.02 -5.58
C VAL A 80 9.72 2.32 -4.34
N SER A 81 8.84 1.69 -3.55
CA SER A 81 9.25 0.94 -2.36
C SER A 81 10.24 -0.16 -2.69
N HIS A 82 9.99 -0.92 -3.77
CA HIS A 82 10.92 -1.95 -4.25
C HIS A 82 12.29 -1.37 -4.62
N ARG A 83 12.33 -0.24 -5.35
CA ARG A 83 13.60 0.44 -5.70
C ARG A 83 14.34 0.91 -4.45
N MET A 84 13.66 1.45 -3.45
CA MET A 84 14.27 1.87 -2.18
C MET A 84 14.85 0.67 -1.42
N LEU A 85 14.11 -0.44 -1.32
CA LEU A 85 14.58 -1.65 -0.63
C LEU A 85 15.77 -2.31 -1.33
N LEU A 86 15.86 -2.22 -2.66
CA LEU A 86 17.01 -2.72 -3.41
C LEU A 86 18.32 -2.00 -3.04
N MET A 87 18.27 -0.76 -2.57
CA MET A 87 19.45 0.01 -2.14
C MET A 87 20.09 -0.57 -0.86
N PHE A 88 19.31 -1.30 -0.04
CA PHE A 88 19.82 -1.99 1.16
C PHE A 88 20.41 -3.36 0.86
N LYS A 89 20.22 -3.89 -0.36
CA LYS A 89 20.76 -5.18 -0.76
C LYS A 89 22.24 -5.00 -1.09
N LYS A 90 23.13 -5.71 -0.37
CA LYS A 90 24.56 -5.73 -0.70
C LYS A 90 24.72 -6.10 -2.18
N LYS A 91 25.37 -5.20 -2.95
CA LYS A 91 25.78 -5.48 -4.33
C LYS A 91 26.60 -6.77 -4.29
N LYS A 92 26.16 -7.82 -5.00
CA LYS A 92 27.03 -8.99 -5.24
C LYS A 92 28.24 -8.46 -6.00
N ILE A 93 29.39 -8.37 -5.33
CA ILE A 93 30.66 -8.20 -6.01
C ILE A 93 30.80 -9.48 -6.84
N LYS A 94 30.59 -9.38 -8.15
CA LYS A 94 31.10 -10.41 -9.06
C LYS A 94 32.60 -10.31 -8.86
N ASN A 95 33.18 -11.24 -8.09
CA ASN A 95 34.61 -11.44 -8.11
C ASN A 95 34.97 -11.62 -9.58
N SER A 96 35.79 -10.70 -10.06
CA SER A 96 36.53 -10.80 -11.31
C SER A 96 37.45 -12.01 -11.20
N GLU A 97 36.87 -13.21 -11.32
CA GLU A 97 37.58 -14.40 -11.78
C GLU A 97 37.40 -14.44 -13.29
N ASN A 98 38.34 -13.83 -13.99
CA ASN A 98 39.22 -14.57 -14.88
C ASN A 98 40.35 -13.65 -15.34
N LYS A 99 41.48 -13.95 -14.71
CA LYS A 99 42.86 -13.88 -15.19
C LYS A 99 43.03 -13.71 -16.71
#